data_AF-A0A2A4RPQ8-F1
#
_entry.id   AF-A0A2A4RPQ8-F1
#
_cell.length_a   1.000
_cell.length_b   1.000
_cell.length_c   1.000
_cell.angle_alpha   90.00
_cell.angle_beta   90.00
_cell.angle_gamma   90.00
#
_symmetry.space_group_name_H-M   'P 1'
#
loop_
_entity.id
_entity.type
_entity.pdbx_description
1 polymer ?
#
loop_
_entity_poly.entity_id
_entity_poly.type
_entity_poly.pdbx_seq_one_letter_code
_entity_poly.pdbx_strand_id
1 'polypeptide(L)'
;MKPKSQSLRVYIDRQVSNGEWPVMRGKERYSALLDQVSRLFGKMVARLESDYIFCWMDWDGDNILCDGGIIDYGSLRQFGLFHHEYRYDDAERMSTSITEQKNKAKYIIQTFSQLVDYLLGGNKRPIKLFTKSSAVKLFLDVFSQTKNELLLNKMGFTDIAVQLFLRGNNNDLINEFGRVYSTFERAKSIRGFYTVGDGISWDAIFCMRDILRELPAWYQAGGDWMTAEHFIGIIHSDYAEDKDVEISSYRRRQVRYFQHLYWQIVEKVASLTNQVNAELIDEVVRRAAVINRYERVTGDALIYVAKQLIKLNSRVSKRVLHQMFEGFVKQQVLIPGKLTPLPLKHQIGKRAASYSGYKKLFKVIRECREGI
;
A
#
# COMPACT_ATOMS: atom_id res chain seq x y z
N MET A 1 13.42 -7.63 41.89
CA MET A 1 12.57 -7.44 40.69
C MET A 1 13.36 -7.93 39.47
N LYS A 2 12.84 -8.83 38.61
CA LYS A 2 13.65 -9.49 37.56
C LYS A 2 14.11 -8.49 36.46
N PRO A 3 15.40 -8.50 36.05
CA PRO A 3 15.97 -7.64 34.98
C PRO A 3 15.25 -7.74 33.62
N LYS A 4 14.57 -8.86 33.37
CA LYS A 4 14.05 -9.30 32.07
C LYS A 4 12.89 -8.47 31.46
N SER A 5 12.46 -7.38 32.11
CA SER A 5 11.35 -6.52 31.62
C SER A 5 11.73 -5.05 31.43
N GLN A 6 13.00 -4.69 31.67
CA GLN A 6 13.42 -3.29 31.71
C GLN A 6 13.23 -2.60 30.35
N SER A 7 13.64 -3.22 29.25
CA SER A 7 13.50 -2.64 27.90
C SER A 7 12.05 -2.36 27.50
N LEU A 8 11.13 -3.29 27.81
CA LEU A 8 9.70 -3.09 27.54
C LEU A 8 9.08 -2.01 28.41
N ARG A 9 9.50 -1.90 29.68
CA ARG A 9 9.03 -0.81 30.54
C ARG A 9 9.52 0.53 30.02
N VAL A 10 10.80 0.65 29.68
CA VAL A 10 11.36 1.87 29.09
C VAL A 10 10.62 2.24 27.81
N TYR A 11 10.31 1.27 26.94
CA TYR A 11 9.50 1.52 25.76
C TYR A 11 8.09 2.03 26.10
N ILE A 12 7.35 1.32 26.97
CA ILE A 12 6.00 1.74 27.39
C ILE A 12 6.03 3.13 28.02
N ASP A 13 6.94 3.36 28.96
CA ASP A 13 7.05 4.62 29.69
C ASP A 13 7.40 5.77 28.73
N ARG A 14 8.22 5.51 27.69
CA ARG A 14 8.48 6.46 26.60
C ARG A 14 7.25 6.76 25.74
N GLN A 15 6.48 5.73 25.36
CA GLN A 15 5.25 5.94 24.58
C GLN A 15 4.21 6.74 25.39
N VAL A 16 4.13 6.50 26.69
CA VAL A 16 3.28 7.29 27.61
C VAL A 16 3.80 8.72 27.75
N SER A 17 5.11 8.93 27.92
CA SER A 17 5.68 10.28 28.04
C SER A 17 5.50 11.12 26.76
N ASN A 18 5.48 10.46 25.61
CA ASN A 18 5.24 11.11 24.31
C ASN A 18 3.77 11.48 24.10
N GLY A 19 2.85 11.03 24.96
CA GLY A 19 1.41 11.23 24.80
C GLY A 19 0.76 10.32 23.75
N GLU A 20 1.52 9.38 23.17
CA GLU A 20 1.01 8.42 22.19
C GLU A 20 0.09 7.39 22.85
N TRP A 21 0.43 6.97 24.08
CA TRP A 21 -0.29 5.92 24.81
C TRP A 21 -0.91 6.45 26.12
N PRO A 22 -2.08 5.95 26.53
CA PRO A 22 -2.69 6.33 27.80
C PRO A 22 -1.82 5.89 28.99
N VAL A 23 -1.93 6.59 30.12
CA VAL A 23 -1.19 6.22 31.34
C VAL A 23 -1.70 4.89 31.89
N MET A 24 -0.80 3.91 32.06
CA MET A 24 -1.13 2.56 32.50
C MET A 24 -0.28 2.13 33.71
N ARG A 25 -0.91 1.49 34.70
CA ARG A 25 -0.24 1.08 35.95
C ARG A 25 -0.16 -0.44 36.09
N GLY A 26 0.78 -0.90 36.89
CA GLY A 26 0.90 -2.31 37.25
C GLY A 26 1.12 -3.24 36.04
N LYS A 27 0.50 -4.42 36.08
CA LYS A 27 0.64 -5.48 35.07
C LYS A 27 -0.17 -5.22 33.79
N GLU A 28 -1.21 -4.40 33.87
CA GLU A 28 -2.11 -4.09 32.74
C GLU A 28 -1.38 -3.44 31.57
N ARG A 29 -0.27 -2.74 31.84
CA ARG A 29 0.61 -2.16 30.82
C ARG A 29 1.08 -3.16 29.76
N TYR A 30 1.29 -4.42 30.14
CA TYR A 30 1.76 -5.45 29.20
C TYR A 30 0.64 -5.96 28.29
N SER A 31 -0.57 -6.08 28.82
CA SER A 31 -1.75 -6.41 28.01
C SER A 31 -2.08 -5.29 27.03
N ALA A 32 -1.97 -4.03 27.46
CA ALA A 32 -2.20 -2.89 26.60
C ALA A 32 -1.11 -2.71 25.53
N LEU A 33 0.17 -2.94 25.87
CA LEU A 33 1.25 -3.06 24.87
C LEU A 33 0.89 -4.07 23.78
N LEU A 34 0.39 -5.25 24.16
CA LEU A 34 0.02 -6.30 23.21
C LEU A 34 -1.12 -5.87 22.30
N ASP A 35 -2.16 -5.23 22.83
CA ASP A 35 -3.27 -4.68 22.04
C ASP A 35 -2.78 -3.62 21.04
N GLN A 36 -1.93 -2.68 21.49
CA GLN A 36 -1.38 -1.63 20.63
C GLN A 36 -0.52 -2.19 19.49
N VAL A 37 0.42 -3.09 19.80
CA VAL A 37 1.28 -3.72 18.79
C VAL A 37 0.45 -4.56 17.80
N SER A 38 -0.56 -5.29 18.27
CA SER A 38 -1.48 -6.03 17.40
C SER A 38 -2.21 -5.13 16.40
N ARG A 39 -2.77 -4.00 16.87
CA ARG A 39 -3.46 -3.04 15.99
C ARG A 39 -2.50 -2.41 15.00
N LEU A 40 -1.34 -2.01 15.49
CA LEU A 40 -0.35 -1.30 14.70
C LEU A 40 0.19 -2.17 13.57
N PHE A 41 0.62 -3.40 13.87
CA PHE A 41 1.09 -4.33 12.84
C PHE A 41 -0.02 -4.73 11.87
N GLY A 42 -1.26 -4.86 12.34
CA GLY A 42 -2.42 -5.11 11.48
C GLY A 42 -2.58 -4.02 10.41
N LYS A 43 -2.55 -2.75 10.84
CA LYS A 43 -2.61 -1.59 9.93
C LYS A 43 -1.40 -1.51 9.00
N MET A 44 -0.19 -1.68 9.56
CA MET A 44 1.06 -1.58 8.83
C MET A 44 1.12 -2.58 7.68
N VAL A 45 0.86 -3.86 7.93
CA VAL A 45 0.93 -4.88 6.87
C VAL A 45 -0.19 -4.71 5.84
N ALA A 46 -1.40 -4.31 6.27
CA ALA A 46 -2.48 -4.00 5.34
C ALA A 46 -2.07 -2.86 4.38
N ARG A 47 -1.33 -1.86 4.89
CA ARG A 47 -0.78 -0.77 4.10
C ARG A 47 0.33 -1.26 3.15
N LEU A 48 1.28 -2.06 3.63
CA LEU A 48 2.35 -2.64 2.81
C LEU A 48 1.76 -3.41 1.62
N GLU A 49 0.83 -4.33 1.88
CA GLU A 49 0.19 -5.12 0.84
C GLU A 49 -0.60 -4.24 -0.14
N SER A 50 -1.35 -3.25 0.36
CA SER A 50 -2.16 -2.38 -0.50
C SER A 50 -1.33 -1.40 -1.33
N ASP A 51 -0.22 -0.90 -0.81
CA ASP A 51 0.65 0.03 -1.52
C ASP A 51 1.71 -0.67 -2.39
N TYR A 52 1.66 -2.01 -2.46
CA TYR A 52 2.58 -2.87 -3.21
C TYR A 52 4.02 -2.69 -2.72
N ILE A 53 4.18 -2.70 -1.40
CA ILE A 53 5.46 -2.56 -0.72
C ILE A 53 5.85 -3.92 -0.17
N PHE A 54 6.96 -4.43 -0.66
CA PHE A 54 7.68 -5.54 -0.06
C PHE A 54 8.67 -5.00 0.95
N CYS A 55 8.56 -5.45 2.20
CA CYS A 55 9.51 -5.22 3.27
C CYS A 55 10.04 -6.58 3.72
N TRP A 56 11.35 -6.78 3.65
CA TRP A 56 11.96 -7.98 4.18
C TRP A 56 11.79 -8.01 5.70
N MET A 57 11.06 -9.01 6.19
CA MET A 57 10.76 -9.21 7.62
C MET A 57 11.36 -10.52 8.17
N ASP A 58 12.19 -11.19 7.37
CA ASP A 58 12.97 -12.34 7.85
C ASP A 58 14.22 -11.82 8.58
N TRP A 59 14.63 -12.51 9.66
CA TRP A 59 15.63 -12.13 10.69
C TRP A 59 15.08 -11.34 11.90
N ASP A 60 14.24 -12.01 12.70
CA ASP A 60 13.74 -11.52 14.01
C ASP A 60 12.98 -10.18 14.01
N GLY A 61 12.73 -9.57 12.84
CA GLY A 61 11.95 -8.33 12.69
C GLY A 61 12.77 -7.07 12.96
N ASP A 62 14.08 -7.10 12.77
CA ASP A 62 14.98 -5.95 12.92
C ASP A 62 14.69 -4.79 11.96
N ASN A 63 14.11 -5.06 10.78
CA ASN A 63 13.72 -4.03 9.81
C ASN A 63 12.45 -3.26 10.19
N ILE A 64 11.75 -3.66 11.27
CA ILE A 64 10.50 -3.02 11.70
C ILE A 64 10.53 -2.75 13.21
N LEU A 65 10.43 -1.47 13.56
CA LEU A 65 10.33 -1.02 14.94
C LEU A 65 9.01 -1.46 15.60
N CYS A 66 8.96 -1.43 16.93
CA CYS A 66 7.74 -1.79 17.69
C CYS A 66 6.54 -0.86 17.41
N ASP A 67 6.78 0.32 16.85
CA ASP A 67 5.78 1.29 16.37
C ASP A 67 5.50 1.16 14.86
N GLY A 68 6.02 0.11 14.21
CA GLY A 68 5.87 -0.18 12.78
C GLY A 68 6.65 0.74 11.86
N GLY A 69 7.53 1.59 12.40
CA GLY A 69 8.51 2.30 11.60
C GLY A 69 9.42 1.30 10.88
N ILE A 70 9.60 1.48 9.58
CA ILE A 70 10.54 0.67 8.79
C ILE A 70 11.92 1.28 8.96
N ILE A 71 12.90 0.43 9.22
CA ILE A 71 14.33 0.77 9.20
C ILE A 71 15.06 -0.15 8.22
N ASP A 72 16.31 0.19 7.92
CA ASP A 72 17.15 -0.52 6.95
C ASP A 72 16.50 -0.68 5.56
N TYR A 73 16.50 0.41 4.80
CA TYR A 73 15.86 0.47 3.48
C TYR A 73 16.57 -0.33 2.38
N GLY A 74 17.61 -1.12 2.69
CA GLY A 74 18.28 -1.98 1.70
C GLY A 74 17.40 -3.09 1.14
N SER A 75 16.49 -3.61 1.97
CA SER A 75 15.65 -4.78 1.71
C SER A 75 14.16 -4.43 1.50
N LEU A 76 13.88 -3.17 1.15
CA LEU A 76 12.55 -2.63 0.84
C LEU A 76 12.38 -2.48 -0.68
N ARG A 77 11.24 -2.91 -1.24
CA ARG A 77 10.86 -2.64 -2.63
C ARG A 77 9.46 -2.04 -2.69
N GLN A 78 9.30 -1.02 -3.52
CA GLN A 78 7.99 -0.45 -3.85
C GLN A 78 7.69 -0.68 -5.32
N PHE A 79 6.60 -1.38 -5.59
CA PHE A 79 6.21 -1.76 -6.94
C PHE A 79 5.09 -0.87 -7.50
N GLY A 80 5.06 -0.77 -8.84
CA GLY A 80 3.96 -0.14 -9.54
C GLY A 80 2.76 -1.03 -9.69
N LEU A 81 3.02 -2.31 -10.00
CA LEU A 81 2.05 -3.39 -10.07
C LEU A 81 2.20 -4.35 -8.89
N PHE A 82 1.21 -5.20 -8.68
CA PHE A 82 1.18 -6.12 -7.54
C PHE A 82 1.98 -7.39 -7.84
N HIS A 83 3.31 -7.25 -7.89
CA HIS A 83 4.29 -8.34 -8.01
C HIS A 83 4.32 -9.19 -6.74
N HIS A 84 3.20 -9.85 -6.45
CA HIS A 84 2.93 -10.56 -5.20
C HIS A 84 3.70 -11.88 -5.06
N GLU A 85 4.39 -12.30 -6.11
CA GLU A 85 5.30 -13.46 -6.13
C GLU A 85 6.77 -13.05 -6.04
N TYR A 86 7.08 -11.75 -6.07
CA TYR A 86 8.44 -11.28 -5.88
C TYR A 86 9.01 -11.81 -4.56
N ARG A 87 10.25 -12.30 -4.62
CA ARG A 87 11.03 -12.73 -3.46
C ARG A 87 12.47 -12.27 -3.60
N TYR A 88 12.98 -11.67 -2.53
CA TYR A 88 14.38 -11.29 -2.40
C TYR A 88 15.24 -12.53 -2.14
N ASP A 89 16.42 -12.57 -2.76
CA ASP A 89 17.44 -13.61 -2.54
C ASP A 89 18.25 -13.30 -1.27
N ASP A 90 18.01 -14.06 -0.20
CA ASP A 90 18.67 -13.95 1.10
C ASP A 90 19.85 -14.94 1.22
N ALA A 91 20.48 -15.29 0.09
CA ALA A 91 21.61 -16.22 -0.08
C ALA A 91 21.32 -17.70 0.30
N GLU A 92 20.78 -17.94 1.49
CA GLU A 92 20.46 -19.29 2.00
C GLU A 92 19.04 -19.73 1.63
N ARG A 93 18.13 -18.78 1.39
CA ARG A 93 16.72 -19.04 1.03
C ARG A 93 16.08 -17.81 0.37
N MET A 94 14.92 -18.02 -0.24
CA MET A 94 14.09 -16.91 -0.71
C MET A 94 13.29 -16.30 0.43
N SER A 95 13.15 -14.97 0.41
CA SER A 95 12.29 -14.25 1.35
C SER A 95 10.82 -14.64 1.22
N THR A 96 10.00 -14.16 2.15
CA THR A 96 8.54 -14.08 1.93
C THR A 96 8.19 -13.22 0.73
N SER A 97 7.01 -13.45 0.16
CA SER A 97 6.41 -12.53 -0.80
C SER A 97 5.53 -11.47 -0.13
N ILE A 98 5.02 -10.50 -0.90
CA ILE A 98 4.17 -9.43 -0.37
C ILE A 98 2.96 -9.97 0.42
N THR A 99 2.33 -11.04 -0.07
CA THR A 99 1.13 -11.62 0.57
C THR A 99 1.46 -12.49 1.78
N GLU A 100 2.69 -12.98 1.87
CA GLU A 100 3.18 -13.79 2.99
C GLU A 100 3.67 -12.94 4.17
N GLN A 101 3.95 -11.65 3.95
CA GLN A 101 4.31 -10.67 4.98
C GLN A 101 3.33 -10.68 6.17
N LYS A 102 2.02 -10.84 5.90
CA LYS A 102 0.99 -10.99 6.95
C LYS A 102 1.23 -12.18 7.87
N ASN A 103 1.73 -13.29 7.34
CA ASN A 103 2.01 -14.47 8.15
C ASN A 103 3.23 -14.26 9.06
N LYS A 104 4.23 -13.50 8.60
CA LYS A 104 5.37 -13.09 9.43
C LYS A 104 4.96 -12.14 10.54
N ALA A 105 4.19 -11.10 10.23
CA ALA A 105 3.64 -10.20 11.24
C ALA A 105 2.74 -10.95 12.24
N LYS A 106 1.90 -11.88 11.77
CA LYS A 106 1.12 -12.76 12.65
C LYS A 106 2.01 -13.54 13.61
N TYR A 107 3.14 -14.07 13.14
CA TYR A 107 4.12 -14.76 13.99
C TYR A 107 4.78 -13.82 15.01
N ILE A 108 5.11 -12.58 14.62
CA ILE A 108 5.57 -11.54 15.55
C ILE A 108 4.54 -11.31 16.66
N ILE A 109 3.25 -11.18 16.33
CA ILE A 109 2.18 -11.03 17.33
C ILE A 109 2.05 -12.26 18.24
N GLN A 110 2.27 -13.47 17.73
CA GLN A 110 2.34 -14.67 18.57
C GLN A 110 3.52 -14.62 19.55
N THR A 111 4.69 -14.15 19.10
CA THR A 111 5.87 -13.96 19.95
C THR A 111 5.62 -12.91 21.03
N PHE A 112 4.98 -11.78 20.71
CA PHE A 112 4.54 -10.79 21.70
C PHE A 112 3.54 -11.37 22.69
N SER A 113 2.60 -12.21 22.23
CA SER A 113 1.66 -12.90 23.12
C SER A 113 2.38 -13.82 24.11
N GLN A 114 3.37 -14.59 23.64
CA GLN A 114 4.21 -15.45 24.47
C GLN A 114 5.05 -14.64 25.46
N LEU A 115 5.62 -13.52 25.01
CA LEU A 115 6.41 -12.61 25.85
C LEU A 115 5.58 -12.04 26.99
N VAL A 116 4.40 -11.50 26.70
CA VAL A 116 3.51 -10.93 27.73
C VAL A 116 3.07 -12.00 28.72
N ASP A 117 2.70 -13.19 28.23
CA ASP A 117 2.37 -14.32 29.08
C ASP A 117 3.53 -14.72 30.01
N TYR A 118 4.75 -14.77 29.48
CA TYR A 118 5.96 -15.02 30.26
C TYR A 118 6.19 -13.94 31.34
N LEU A 119 5.98 -12.66 31.01
CA LEU A 119 6.15 -11.56 31.95
C LEU A 119 5.11 -11.58 33.07
N LEU A 120 3.89 -12.07 32.78
CA LEU A 120 2.80 -12.15 33.75
C LEU A 120 2.89 -13.41 34.63
N GLY A 121 3.20 -14.56 34.03
CA GLY A 121 3.19 -15.88 34.68
C GLY A 121 4.57 -16.41 35.10
N GLY A 122 5.66 -15.85 34.57
CA GLY A 122 7.04 -16.19 34.94
C GLY A 122 7.63 -17.42 34.25
N ASN A 123 6.84 -18.18 33.48
CA ASN A 123 7.25 -19.42 32.79
C ASN A 123 6.95 -19.35 31.29
N LYS A 124 7.94 -19.67 30.44
CA LYS A 124 7.79 -19.56 28.99
C LYS A 124 7.00 -20.76 28.47
N ARG A 125 5.83 -20.53 27.90
CA ARG A 125 4.99 -21.58 27.30
C ARG A 125 5.29 -21.75 25.80
N PRO A 126 5.05 -22.92 25.20
CA PRO A 126 5.28 -23.15 23.76
C PRO A 126 4.54 -22.15 22.86
N ILE A 127 5.19 -21.67 21.78
CA ILE A 127 4.63 -20.62 20.90
C ILE A 127 3.33 -21.04 20.19
N LYS A 128 3.19 -22.35 19.90
CA LYS A 128 2.00 -22.93 19.26
C LYS A 128 0.71 -22.63 20.03
N LEU A 129 0.77 -22.48 21.35
CA LEU A 129 -0.39 -22.16 22.19
C LEU A 129 -0.97 -20.77 21.92
N PHE A 130 -0.18 -19.87 21.32
CA PHE A 130 -0.58 -18.48 21.03
C PHE A 130 -1.13 -18.29 19.62
N THR A 131 -1.21 -19.36 18.81
CA THR A 131 -1.69 -19.30 17.41
C THR A 131 -3.10 -18.73 17.28
N LYS A 132 -3.94 -18.95 18.30
CA LYS A 132 -5.33 -18.48 18.39
C LYS A 132 -5.53 -17.48 19.54
N SER A 133 -4.48 -16.75 19.94
CA SER A 133 -4.60 -15.75 21.00
C SER A 133 -5.55 -14.62 20.59
N SER A 134 -6.15 -13.94 21.58
CA SER A 134 -6.97 -12.76 21.34
C SER A 134 -6.21 -11.66 20.59
N ALA A 135 -4.92 -11.52 20.86
CA ALA A 135 -4.02 -10.58 20.17
C ALA A 135 -3.84 -10.90 18.68
N VAL A 136 -3.72 -12.20 18.33
CA VAL A 136 -3.66 -12.64 16.93
C VAL A 136 -5.00 -12.42 16.23
N LYS A 137 -6.12 -12.68 16.91
CA LYS A 137 -7.46 -12.39 16.37
C LYS A 137 -7.60 -10.90 16.08
N LEU A 138 -7.29 -10.06 17.07
CA LEU A 138 -7.32 -8.59 16.93
C LEU A 138 -6.45 -8.11 15.76
N PHE A 139 -5.23 -8.63 15.62
CA PHE A 139 -4.35 -8.32 14.48
C PHE A 139 -5.02 -8.63 13.14
N LEU A 140 -5.64 -9.81 12.99
CA LEU A 140 -6.32 -10.22 11.76
C LEU A 140 -7.58 -9.39 11.46
N ASP A 141 -8.34 -9.06 12.50
CA ASP A 141 -9.54 -8.22 12.39
C ASP A 141 -9.14 -6.80 11.91
N VAL A 142 -8.11 -6.21 12.54
CA VAL A 142 -7.60 -4.88 12.16
C VAL A 142 -6.99 -4.90 10.76
N PHE A 143 -6.20 -5.91 10.42
CA PHE A 143 -5.66 -6.07 9.06
C PHE A 143 -6.78 -6.06 8.01
N SER A 144 -7.84 -6.84 8.24
CA SER A 144 -8.95 -6.97 7.29
C SER A 144 -9.75 -5.67 7.18
N GLN A 145 -10.06 -5.03 8.32
CA GLN A 145 -10.72 -3.73 8.34
C GLN A 145 -9.90 -2.67 7.60
N THR A 146 -8.59 -2.60 7.86
CA THR A 146 -7.71 -1.62 7.20
C THR A 146 -7.58 -1.90 5.71
N LYS A 147 -7.56 -3.16 5.24
CA LYS A 147 -7.61 -3.47 3.80
C LYS A 147 -8.87 -2.90 3.14
N ASN A 148 -10.03 -3.00 3.79
CA ASN A 148 -11.29 -2.45 3.30
C ASN A 148 -11.28 -0.92 3.28
N GLU A 149 -10.81 -0.29 4.36
CA GLU A 149 -10.62 1.17 4.44
C GLU A 149 -9.71 1.68 3.31
N LEU A 150 -8.60 0.99 3.06
CA LEU A 150 -7.64 1.36 2.02
C LEU A 150 -8.23 1.17 0.61
N LEU A 151 -9.00 0.10 0.38
CA LEU A 151 -9.64 -0.14 -0.91
C LEU A 151 -10.68 0.94 -1.23
N LEU A 152 -11.55 1.28 -0.28
CA LEU A 152 -12.53 2.37 -0.44
C LEU A 152 -11.85 3.73 -0.64
N ASN A 153 -10.77 4.00 0.09
CA ASN A 153 -9.97 5.21 -0.14
C ASN A 153 -9.37 5.24 -1.54
N LYS A 154 -8.81 4.12 -2.02
CA LYS A 154 -8.28 4.02 -3.39
C LYS A 154 -9.37 4.18 -4.46
N MET A 155 -10.61 3.77 -4.20
CA MET A 155 -11.71 4.05 -5.11
C MET A 155 -11.94 5.56 -5.26
N GLY A 156 -11.57 6.37 -4.26
CA GLY A 156 -11.67 7.82 -4.29
C GLY A 156 -12.56 8.40 -3.18
N PHE A 157 -13.12 7.59 -2.28
CA PHE A 157 -13.99 8.10 -1.23
C PHE A 157 -13.24 8.91 -0.15
N THR A 158 -13.96 9.78 0.57
CA THR A 158 -13.42 10.54 1.71
C THR A 158 -13.35 9.70 2.97
N ASP A 159 -12.49 10.07 3.92
CA ASP A 159 -12.40 9.36 5.20
C ASP A 159 -13.75 9.29 5.92
N ILE A 160 -14.55 10.35 5.85
CA ILE A 160 -15.91 10.39 6.42
C ILE A 160 -16.82 9.38 5.72
N ALA A 161 -16.84 9.37 4.38
CA ALA A 161 -17.64 8.42 3.59
C ALA A 161 -17.24 6.96 3.86
N VAL A 162 -15.93 6.68 3.94
CA VAL A 162 -15.40 5.35 4.29
C VAL A 162 -15.90 4.91 5.66
N GLN A 163 -15.81 5.78 6.67
CA GLN A 163 -16.25 5.45 8.03
C GLN A 163 -17.76 5.24 8.11
N LEU A 164 -18.56 6.05 7.42
CA LEU A 164 -20.02 5.84 7.33
C LEU A 164 -20.35 4.51 6.65
N PHE A 165 -19.68 4.19 5.53
CA PHE A 165 -19.88 2.94 4.79
C PHE A 165 -19.59 1.70 5.66
N LEU A 166 -18.44 1.68 6.34
CA LEU A 166 -18.03 0.55 7.15
C LEU A 166 -18.88 0.36 8.42
N ARG A 167 -19.36 1.46 9.03
CA ARG A 167 -20.30 1.40 10.16
C ARG A 167 -21.70 0.96 9.75
N GLY A 168 -22.08 1.17 8.50
CA GLY A 168 -23.40 0.81 7.96
C GLY A 168 -23.61 -0.66 7.61
N ASN A 169 -22.83 -1.59 8.19
CA ASN A 169 -22.88 -3.04 7.93
C ASN A 169 -22.64 -3.46 6.46
N ASN A 170 -21.87 -2.68 5.70
CA ASN A 170 -21.60 -2.98 4.28
C ASN A 170 -20.33 -3.81 4.05
N ASN A 171 -19.86 -4.54 5.08
CA ASN A 171 -18.62 -5.31 5.02
C ASN A 171 -18.65 -6.40 3.94
N ASP A 172 -19.78 -7.08 3.76
CA ASP A 172 -19.91 -8.14 2.76
C ASP A 172 -19.75 -7.60 1.34
N LEU A 173 -20.32 -6.42 1.05
CA LEU A 173 -20.21 -5.77 -0.26
C LEU A 173 -18.76 -5.40 -0.59
N ILE A 174 -18.03 -4.77 0.34
CA ILE A 174 -16.62 -4.42 0.10
C ILE A 174 -15.70 -5.65 0.07
N ASN A 175 -16.01 -6.69 0.86
CA ASN A 175 -15.28 -7.96 0.82
C ASN A 175 -15.48 -8.67 -0.52
N GLU A 176 -16.70 -8.66 -1.07
CA GLU A 176 -17.04 -9.20 -2.39
C GLU A 176 -16.30 -8.43 -3.50
N PHE A 177 -16.36 -7.09 -3.47
CA PHE A 177 -15.61 -6.25 -4.39
C PHE A 177 -14.10 -6.53 -4.30
N GLY A 178 -13.56 -6.62 -3.08
CA GLY A 178 -12.16 -6.95 -2.81
C GLY A 178 -11.74 -8.31 -3.38
N ARG A 179 -12.63 -9.33 -3.37
CA ARG A 179 -12.36 -10.64 -4.00
C ARG A 179 -12.21 -10.52 -5.51
N VAL A 180 -13.16 -9.87 -6.19
CA VAL A 180 -13.12 -9.68 -7.65
C VAL A 180 -11.93 -8.80 -8.06
N TYR A 181 -11.70 -7.72 -7.32
CA TYR A 181 -10.54 -6.85 -7.49
C TYR A 181 -9.22 -7.66 -7.38
N SER A 182 -9.11 -8.54 -6.37
CA SER A 182 -7.91 -9.38 -6.17
C SER A 182 -7.71 -10.42 -7.28
N THR A 183 -8.76 -10.88 -7.96
CA THR A 183 -8.64 -11.80 -9.10
C THR A 183 -7.84 -11.17 -10.24
N PHE A 184 -8.07 -9.89 -10.52
CA PHE A 184 -7.30 -9.16 -11.51
C PHE A 184 -5.93 -8.74 -10.95
N GLU A 185 -5.88 -8.23 -9.71
CA GLU A 185 -4.64 -7.77 -9.08
C GLU A 185 -3.57 -8.87 -8.99
N ARG A 186 -3.98 -10.13 -8.86
CA ARG A 186 -3.10 -11.31 -8.76
C ARG A 186 -2.94 -12.06 -10.08
N ALA A 187 -3.44 -11.54 -11.19
CA ALA A 187 -3.21 -12.15 -12.47
C ALA A 187 -1.73 -12.04 -12.84
N LYS A 188 -1.17 -13.11 -13.39
CA LYS A 188 0.26 -13.24 -13.68
C LYS A 188 0.48 -13.66 -15.12
N SER A 189 1.66 -13.34 -15.65
CA SER A 189 2.04 -13.69 -17.01
C SER A 189 2.18 -15.21 -17.20
N ILE A 190 1.97 -15.69 -18.42
CA ILE A 190 2.20 -17.10 -18.76
C ILE A 190 3.68 -17.48 -18.73
N ARG A 191 4.58 -16.49 -18.82
CA ARG A 191 6.03 -16.68 -18.83
C ARG A 191 6.55 -17.41 -17.59
N GLY A 192 5.90 -17.20 -16.43
CA GLY A 192 6.32 -17.81 -15.18
C GLY A 192 7.42 -17.04 -14.44
N PHE A 193 8.07 -17.71 -13.50
CA PHE A 193 9.15 -17.14 -12.70
C PHE A 193 10.40 -16.86 -13.53
N TYR A 194 11.06 -15.75 -13.21
CA TYR A 194 12.37 -15.40 -13.75
C TYR A 194 13.22 -14.66 -12.71
N THR A 195 14.53 -14.60 -12.93
CA THR A 195 15.47 -13.92 -12.05
C THR A 195 15.49 -12.41 -12.30
N VAL A 196 15.57 -11.65 -11.22
CA VAL A 196 15.78 -10.21 -11.21
C VAL A 196 17.09 -9.90 -10.49
N GLY A 197 17.51 -8.64 -10.45
CA GLY A 197 18.85 -8.27 -9.95
C GLY A 197 19.14 -8.71 -8.51
N ASP A 198 18.12 -8.92 -7.69
CA ASP A 198 18.18 -9.18 -6.26
C ASP A 198 17.22 -10.29 -5.79
N GLY A 199 16.73 -11.13 -6.72
CA GLY A 199 15.70 -12.11 -6.38
C GLY A 199 15.08 -12.82 -7.57
N ILE A 200 13.84 -13.26 -7.37
CA ILE A 200 12.98 -13.78 -8.44
C ILE A 200 11.64 -13.03 -8.44
N SER A 201 11.02 -12.98 -9.61
CA SER A 201 9.67 -12.45 -9.75
C SER A 201 8.84 -13.23 -10.75
N TRP A 202 7.55 -12.95 -10.74
CA TRP A 202 6.57 -13.39 -11.72
C TRP A 202 5.67 -12.20 -12.03
N ASP A 203 5.71 -11.73 -13.28
CA ASP A 203 5.10 -10.45 -13.68
C ASP A 203 3.60 -10.41 -13.41
N ALA A 204 3.17 -9.35 -12.73
CA ALA A 204 1.78 -8.96 -12.66
C ALA A 204 1.35 -8.33 -13.99
N ILE A 205 0.22 -8.78 -14.55
CA ILE A 205 -0.23 -8.36 -15.89
C ILE A 205 -1.29 -7.26 -15.88
N PHE A 206 -1.85 -6.95 -14.69
CA PHE A 206 -2.92 -5.98 -14.53
C PHE A 206 -2.60 -4.92 -13.47
N CYS A 207 -2.72 -3.65 -13.86
CA CYS A 207 -2.62 -2.49 -13.00
C CYS A 207 -4.01 -2.04 -12.52
N MET A 208 -4.43 -2.56 -11.37
CA MET A 208 -5.74 -2.21 -10.80
C MET A 208 -5.88 -0.75 -10.37
N ARG A 209 -4.75 -0.03 -10.20
CA ARG A 209 -4.76 1.41 -9.94
C ARG A 209 -5.33 2.18 -11.13
N ASP A 210 -5.11 1.72 -12.36
CA ASP A 210 -5.64 2.40 -13.53
C ASP A 210 -7.15 2.31 -13.58
N ILE A 211 -7.74 1.13 -13.41
CA ILE A 211 -9.20 1.05 -13.46
C ILE A 211 -9.88 1.82 -12.33
N LEU A 212 -9.29 1.85 -11.13
CA LEU A 212 -9.82 2.70 -10.06
C LEU A 212 -9.73 4.20 -10.38
N ARG A 213 -8.85 4.61 -11.30
CA ARG A 213 -8.75 6.00 -11.80
C ARG A 213 -9.69 6.26 -12.97
N GLU A 214 -9.71 5.37 -13.96
CA GLU A 214 -10.41 5.58 -15.23
C GLU A 214 -11.90 5.24 -15.16
N LEU A 215 -12.31 4.22 -14.38
CA LEU A 215 -13.72 3.82 -14.29
C LEU A 215 -14.66 4.92 -13.78
N PRO A 216 -14.35 5.67 -12.69
CA PRO A 216 -15.20 6.79 -12.30
C PRO A 216 -15.22 7.90 -13.36
N ALA A 217 -14.12 8.13 -14.08
CA ALA A 217 -14.07 9.13 -15.15
C ALA A 217 -14.93 8.73 -16.35
N TRP A 218 -14.98 7.44 -16.66
CA TRP A 218 -15.88 6.86 -17.67
C TRP A 218 -17.35 7.12 -17.31
N TYR A 219 -17.76 6.86 -16.07
CA TYR A 219 -19.12 7.15 -15.60
C TYR A 219 -19.42 8.65 -15.57
N GLN A 220 -18.45 9.48 -15.16
CA GLN A 220 -18.59 10.94 -15.18
C GLN A 220 -18.86 11.47 -16.59
N ALA A 221 -18.22 10.90 -17.60
CA ALA A 221 -18.41 11.28 -19.01
C ALA A 221 -19.74 10.78 -19.60
N GLY A 222 -20.61 10.15 -18.81
CA GLY A 222 -21.88 9.57 -19.26
C GLY A 222 -21.73 8.19 -19.92
N GLY A 223 -20.59 7.52 -19.72
CA GLY A 223 -20.42 6.14 -20.15
C GLY A 223 -21.31 5.18 -19.35
N ASP A 224 -21.91 4.20 -20.03
CA ASP A 224 -22.64 3.09 -19.40
C ASP A 224 -21.66 1.99 -18.93
N TRP A 225 -22.05 0.72 -18.92
CA TRP A 225 -21.14 -0.40 -18.66
C TRP A 225 -19.99 -0.47 -19.67
N MET A 226 -18.77 -0.41 -19.14
CA MET A 226 -17.54 -0.59 -19.91
C MET A 226 -17.45 -2.02 -20.45
N THR A 227 -17.10 -2.18 -21.73
CA THR A 227 -16.88 -3.49 -22.34
C THR A 227 -15.65 -4.17 -21.71
N ALA A 228 -15.57 -5.49 -21.79
CA ALA A 228 -14.40 -6.22 -21.29
C ALA A 228 -13.13 -5.84 -22.05
N GLU A 229 -13.25 -5.58 -23.34
CA GLU A 229 -12.19 -5.15 -24.24
C GLU A 229 -11.60 -3.80 -23.78
N HIS A 230 -12.46 -2.82 -23.48
CA HIS A 230 -12.01 -1.53 -23.00
C HIS A 230 -11.44 -1.61 -21.57
N PHE A 231 -12.10 -2.37 -20.68
CA PHE A 231 -11.64 -2.56 -19.30
C PHE A 231 -10.25 -3.21 -19.24
N ILE A 232 -10.04 -4.29 -19.99
CA ILE A 232 -8.73 -4.96 -20.06
C ILE A 232 -7.69 -4.05 -20.73
N GLY A 233 -8.07 -3.30 -21.77
CA GLY A 233 -7.20 -2.30 -22.40
C GLY A 233 -6.71 -1.23 -21.42
N ILE A 234 -7.51 -0.85 -20.42
CA ILE A 234 -7.09 0.10 -19.38
C ILE A 234 -6.09 -0.52 -18.40
N ILE A 235 -6.33 -1.76 -17.96
CA ILE A 235 -5.54 -2.36 -16.88
C ILE A 235 -4.30 -3.12 -17.34
N HIS A 236 -4.16 -3.46 -18.63
CA HIS A 236 -3.03 -4.25 -19.08
C HIS A 236 -1.68 -3.56 -18.81
N SER A 237 -0.69 -4.34 -18.40
CA SER A 237 0.69 -3.90 -18.22
C SER A 237 1.49 -4.01 -19.52
N ASP A 238 2.61 -3.30 -19.58
CA ASP A 238 3.60 -3.42 -20.67
C ASP A 238 4.29 -4.79 -20.64
N TYR A 239 4.34 -5.47 -19.48
CA TYR A 239 4.82 -6.86 -19.37
C TYR A 239 3.88 -7.93 -19.95
N ALA A 240 2.62 -7.60 -20.24
CA ALA A 240 1.63 -8.61 -20.60
C ALA A 240 1.74 -9.01 -22.08
N GLU A 241 1.78 -10.31 -22.36
CA GLU A 241 1.67 -10.83 -23.72
C GLU A 241 0.21 -10.88 -24.18
N ASP A 242 -0.05 -10.93 -25.48
CA ASP A 242 -1.42 -11.02 -26.03
C ASP A 242 -2.22 -12.19 -25.43
N LYS A 243 -1.52 -13.30 -25.15
CA LYS A 243 -2.10 -14.49 -24.52
C LYS A 243 -2.47 -14.27 -23.04
N ASP A 244 -1.78 -13.39 -22.34
CA ASP A 244 -2.09 -13.04 -20.94
C ASP A 244 -3.41 -12.28 -20.85
N VAL A 245 -3.67 -11.42 -21.83
CA VAL A 245 -4.80 -10.48 -21.86
C VAL A 245 -6.02 -10.98 -22.64
N GLU A 246 -6.00 -12.23 -23.12
CA GLU A 246 -7.11 -12.85 -23.86
C GLU A 246 -8.47 -12.78 -23.12
N ILE A 247 -9.50 -12.30 -23.80
CA ILE A 247 -10.81 -12.04 -23.20
C ILE A 247 -11.67 -13.31 -23.22
N SER A 248 -11.50 -14.13 -22.18
CA SER A 248 -12.33 -15.32 -21.97
C SER A 248 -13.73 -14.99 -21.43
N SER A 249 -14.67 -15.93 -21.57
CA SER A 249 -16.01 -15.84 -20.97
C SER A 249 -15.98 -15.61 -19.45
N TYR A 250 -14.99 -16.19 -18.76
CA TYR A 250 -14.79 -15.95 -17.34
C TYR A 250 -14.39 -14.50 -17.08
N ARG A 251 -13.42 -13.97 -17.83
CA ARG A 251 -12.94 -12.58 -17.69
C ARG A 251 -14.06 -11.58 -17.97
N ARG A 252 -14.88 -11.79 -19.00
CA ARG A 252 -16.09 -10.98 -19.26
C ARG A 252 -17.08 -10.95 -18.09
N ARG A 253 -17.29 -12.09 -17.43
CA ARG A 253 -18.13 -12.16 -16.22
C ARG A 253 -17.50 -11.38 -15.07
N GLN A 254 -16.19 -11.54 -14.83
CA GLN A 254 -15.49 -10.82 -13.76
C GLN A 254 -15.50 -9.30 -14.00
N VAL A 255 -15.33 -8.83 -15.23
CA VAL A 255 -15.41 -7.39 -15.56
C VAL A 255 -16.81 -6.83 -15.27
N ARG A 256 -17.87 -7.49 -15.73
CA ARG A 256 -19.25 -7.05 -15.44
C ARG A 256 -19.52 -7.04 -13.94
N TYR A 257 -19.05 -8.07 -13.24
CA TYR A 257 -19.28 -8.18 -11.80
C TYR A 257 -18.50 -7.13 -11.00
N PHE A 258 -17.26 -6.86 -11.39
CA PHE A 258 -16.45 -5.77 -10.83
C PHE A 258 -17.19 -4.44 -10.92
N GLN A 259 -17.66 -4.08 -12.12
CA GLN A 259 -18.36 -2.82 -12.35
C GLN A 259 -19.67 -2.75 -11.57
N HIS A 260 -20.43 -3.85 -11.52
CA HIS A 260 -21.68 -3.90 -10.76
C HIS A 260 -21.45 -3.63 -9.26
N LEU A 261 -20.47 -4.31 -8.65
CA LEU A 261 -20.11 -4.10 -7.25
C LEU A 261 -19.56 -2.69 -7.00
N TYR A 262 -18.75 -2.17 -7.92
CA TYR A 262 -18.25 -0.79 -7.86
C TYR A 262 -19.41 0.20 -7.79
N TRP A 263 -20.40 0.07 -8.69
CA TRP A 263 -21.54 0.96 -8.74
C TRP A 263 -22.44 0.83 -7.50
N GLN A 264 -22.68 -0.38 -7.01
CA GLN A 264 -23.41 -0.59 -5.74
C GLN A 264 -22.73 0.11 -4.56
N ILE A 265 -21.40 0.11 -4.50
CA ILE A 265 -20.66 0.85 -3.47
C ILE A 265 -20.88 2.36 -3.63
N VAL A 266 -20.81 2.89 -4.87
CA VAL A 266 -21.08 4.31 -5.16
C VAL A 266 -22.47 4.71 -4.70
N GLU A 267 -23.51 3.97 -5.09
CA GLU A 267 -24.90 4.24 -4.69
C GLU A 267 -25.08 4.20 -3.17
N LYS A 268 -24.44 3.23 -2.50
CA LYS A 268 -24.51 3.12 -1.06
C LYS A 268 -23.82 4.28 -0.36
N VAL A 269 -22.66 4.71 -0.84
CA VAL A 269 -21.95 5.88 -0.29
C VAL A 269 -22.74 7.16 -0.52
N ALA A 270 -23.31 7.35 -1.72
CA ALA A 270 -24.15 8.50 -2.03
C ALA A 270 -25.35 8.61 -1.07
N SER A 271 -26.05 7.48 -0.84
CA SER A 271 -27.14 7.41 0.12
C SER A 271 -26.70 7.74 1.56
N LEU A 272 -25.55 7.21 2.01
CA LEU A 272 -25.04 7.45 3.36
C LEU A 272 -24.54 8.89 3.59
N THR A 273 -24.12 9.56 2.53
CA THR A 273 -23.60 10.93 2.56
C THR A 273 -24.64 11.97 2.14
N ASN A 274 -25.85 11.54 1.78
CA ASN A 274 -26.93 12.36 1.24
C ASN A 274 -26.48 13.21 0.04
N GLN A 275 -25.69 12.62 -0.85
CA GLN A 275 -25.20 13.22 -2.08
C GLN A 275 -25.92 12.62 -3.29
N VAL A 276 -26.01 13.37 -4.39
CA VAL A 276 -26.44 12.83 -5.68
C VAL A 276 -25.29 12.01 -6.28
N ASN A 277 -25.58 10.87 -6.90
CA ASN A 277 -24.56 9.99 -7.50
C ASN A 277 -23.59 10.74 -8.43
N ALA A 278 -24.08 11.70 -9.23
CA ALA A 278 -23.25 12.50 -10.12
C ALA A 278 -22.23 13.38 -9.36
N GLU A 279 -22.64 14.04 -8.29
CA GLU A 279 -21.77 14.87 -7.45
C GLU A 279 -20.71 14.03 -6.74
N LEU A 280 -21.11 12.86 -6.23
CA LEU A 280 -20.18 11.92 -5.62
C LEU A 280 -19.15 11.42 -6.65
N ILE A 281 -19.59 11.06 -7.86
CA ILE A 281 -18.69 10.63 -8.93
C ILE A 281 -17.69 11.75 -9.30
N ASP A 282 -18.11 13.00 -9.38
CA ASP A 282 -17.21 14.14 -9.62
C ASP A 282 -16.13 14.28 -8.54
N GLU A 283 -16.48 14.04 -7.28
CA GLU A 283 -15.50 14.01 -6.19
C GLU A 283 -14.57 12.79 -6.29
N VAL A 284 -15.13 11.61 -6.54
CA VAL A 284 -14.41 10.35 -6.67
C VAL A 284 -13.38 10.45 -7.79
N VAL A 285 -13.71 10.98 -8.97
CA VAL A 285 -12.78 11.18 -10.09
C VAL A 285 -11.57 12.00 -9.67
N ARG A 286 -11.80 13.18 -9.06
CA ARG A 286 -10.72 14.08 -8.64
C ARG A 286 -9.80 13.43 -7.61
N ARG A 287 -10.36 12.68 -6.65
CA ARG A 287 -9.60 12.02 -5.60
C ARG A 287 -8.85 10.80 -6.12
N ALA A 288 -9.50 9.94 -6.91
CA ALA A 288 -8.91 8.74 -7.50
C ALA A 288 -7.74 9.08 -8.44
N ALA A 289 -7.83 10.18 -9.21
CA ALA A 289 -6.73 10.66 -10.06
C ALA A 289 -5.46 11.03 -9.28
N VAL A 290 -5.60 11.45 -8.02
CA VAL A 290 -4.48 11.74 -7.12
C VAL A 290 -3.96 10.46 -6.48
N ILE A 291 -4.85 9.65 -5.91
CA ILE A 291 -4.49 8.46 -5.13
C ILE A 291 -3.85 7.38 -6.02
N ASN A 292 -4.41 7.20 -7.22
CA ASN A 292 -3.98 6.21 -8.21
C ASN A 292 -3.24 6.87 -9.39
N ARG A 293 -2.50 7.95 -9.13
CA ARG A 293 -1.72 8.66 -10.15
C ARG A 293 -0.79 7.69 -10.88
N TYR A 294 -0.75 7.83 -12.20
CA TYR A 294 0.09 7.01 -13.08
C TYR A 294 1.59 7.13 -12.75
N GLU A 295 2.06 8.34 -12.46
CA GLU A 295 3.45 8.68 -12.16
C GLU A 295 3.80 8.45 -10.67
N ARG A 296 3.42 7.30 -10.14
CA ARG A 296 3.78 6.88 -8.78
C ARG A 296 5.17 6.29 -8.78
N VAL A 297 6.00 6.73 -7.85
CA VAL A 297 7.38 6.26 -7.75
C VAL A 297 7.47 4.79 -7.36
N THR A 298 8.41 4.08 -8.00
CA THR A 298 8.82 2.70 -7.70
C THR A 298 10.26 2.67 -7.18
N GLY A 299 10.69 1.52 -6.66
CA GLY A 299 12.07 1.31 -6.21
C GLY A 299 13.09 1.64 -7.30
N ASP A 300 12.90 1.08 -8.50
CA ASP A 300 13.80 1.31 -9.63
C ASP A 300 13.78 2.76 -10.10
N ALA A 301 12.59 3.37 -10.16
CA ALA A 301 12.45 4.78 -10.51
C ALA A 301 13.32 5.66 -9.59
N LEU A 302 13.37 5.38 -8.28
CA LEU A 302 14.21 6.11 -7.34
C LEU A 302 15.70 5.97 -7.64
N ILE A 303 16.17 4.77 -7.99
CA ILE A 303 17.58 4.53 -8.36
C ILE A 303 17.96 5.37 -9.58
N TYR A 304 17.13 5.36 -10.61
CA TYR A 304 17.39 6.14 -11.83
C TYR A 304 17.23 7.65 -11.61
N VAL A 305 16.22 8.09 -10.85
CA VAL A 305 16.05 9.49 -10.45
C VAL A 305 17.28 9.98 -9.68
N ALA A 306 17.78 9.20 -8.71
CA ALA A 306 18.99 9.54 -7.96
C ALA A 306 20.22 9.68 -8.89
N LYS A 307 20.42 8.72 -9.81
CA LYS A 307 21.48 8.81 -10.83
C LYS A 307 21.35 10.08 -11.69
N GLN A 308 20.13 10.48 -12.08
CA GLN A 308 19.91 11.71 -12.82
C GLN A 308 20.21 12.97 -11.99
N LEU A 309 19.82 13.00 -10.71
CA LEU A 309 20.12 14.10 -9.80
C LEU A 309 21.64 14.26 -9.58
N ILE A 310 22.38 13.15 -9.43
CA ILE A 310 23.85 13.16 -9.33
C ILE A 310 24.47 13.74 -10.62
N LYS A 311 24.00 13.33 -11.80
CA LYS A 311 24.46 13.89 -13.08
C LYS A 311 24.16 15.39 -13.23
N LEU A 312 23.04 15.85 -12.68
CA LEU A 312 22.66 17.27 -12.69
C LEU A 312 23.46 18.10 -11.70
N ASN A 313 23.96 17.52 -10.62
CA ASN A 313 24.72 18.22 -9.58
C ASN A 313 25.95 18.97 -10.13
N SER A 314 26.56 18.50 -11.23
CA SER A 314 27.67 19.20 -11.89
C SER A 314 27.23 20.35 -12.81
N ARG A 315 25.92 20.46 -13.11
CA ARG A 315 25.36 21.40 -14.11
C ARG A 315 24.43 22.46 -13.52
N VAL A 316 23.92 22.25 -12.30
CA VAL A 316 23.01 23.19 -11.63
C VAL A 316 23.51 23.51 -10.22
N SER A 317 23.08 24.63 -9.65
CA SER A 317 23.47 24.99 -8.29
C SER A 317 22.78 24.09 -7.25
N LYS A 318 23.41 23.91 -6.08
CA LYS A 318 22.86 23.13 -4.96
C LYS A 318 21.45 23.57 -4.57
N ARG A 319 21.17 24.89 -4.60
CA ARG A 319 19.82 25.44 -4.33
C ARG A 319 18.78 24.94 -5.33
N VAL A 320 19.12 24.96 -6.62
CA VAL A 320 18.21 24.49 -7.68
C VAL A 320 18.00 22.98 -7.55
N LEU A 321 19.07 22.21 -7.28
CA LEU A 321 18.97 20.77 -7.08
C LEU A 321 18.06 20.42 -5.89
N HIS A 322 18.20 21.12 -4.76
CA HIS A 322 17.35 20.95 -3.60
C HIS A 322 15.88 21.27 -3.91
N GLN A 323 15.60 22.39 -4.59
CA GLN A 323 14.23 22.74 -5.02
C GLN A 323 13.62 21.71 -5.97
N MET A 324 14.43 21.13 -6.87
CA MET A 324 13.99 20.04 -7.74
C MET A 324 13.63 18.79 -6.93
N PHE A 325 14.44 18.45 -5.94
CA PHE A 325 14.19 17.32 -5.03
C PHE A 325 12.93 17.53 -4.20
N GLU A 326 12.77 18.69 -3.54
CA GLU A 326 11.56 19.02 -2.78
C GLU A 326 10.32 19.01 -3.68
N GLY A 327 10.42 19.59 -4.88
CA GLY A 327 9.35 19.59 -5.86
C GLY A 327 8.99 18.17 -6.30
N PHE A 328 9.97 17.29 -6.48
CA PHE A 328 9.75 15.88 -6.79
C PHE A 328 9.02 15.17 -5.65
N VAL A 329 9.49 15.30 -4.41
CA VAL A 329 8.86 14.68 -3.22
C VAL A 329 7.41 15.16 -3.06
N LYS A 330 7.15 16.46 -3.23
CA LYS A 330 5.79 17.03 -3.14
C LYS A 330 4.85 16.46 -4.20
N GLN A 331 5.34 16.11 -5.40
CA GLN A 331 4.52 15.48 -6.44
C GLN A 331 4.21 14.00 -6.17
N GLN A 332 4.92 13.37 -5.23
CA GLN A 332 4.69 12.00 -4.78
C GLN A 332 3.78 11.94 -3.53
N VAL A 333 3.21 13.07 -3.10
CA VAL A 333 2.18 13.11 -2.04
C VAL A 333 0.83 12.70 -2.64
N LEU A 334 0.38 11.49 -2.30
CA LEU A 334 -0.86 10.90 -2.83
C LEU A 334 -2.10 11.22 -1.99
N ILE A 335 -2.12 12.40 -1.36
CA ILE A 335 -3.21 12.85 -0.49
C ILE A 335 -4.02 13.91 -1.25
N PRO A 336 -5.30 13.66 -1.58
CA PRO A 336 -6.16 14.65 -2.22
C PRO A 336 -6.19 15.97 -1.43
N GLY A 337 -6.13 17.09 -2.13
CA GLY A 337 -6.10 18.43 -1.53
C GLY A 337 -4.73 18.89 -0.97
N LYS A 338 -3.72 18.00 -0.90
CA LYS A 338 -2.34 18.36 -0.49
C LYS A 338 -1.34 18.44 -1.65
N LEU A 339 -1.75 18.05 -2.86
CA LEU A 339 -0.91 18.21 -4.05
C LEU A 339 -0.67 19.68 -4.33
N THR A 340 0.60 20.09 -4.25
CA THR A 340 1.00 21.41 -4.72
C THR A 340 1.10 21.37 -6.25
N PRO A 341 0.51 22.33 -6.99
CA PRO A 341 0.80 22.50 -8.40
C PRO A 341 2.31 22.57 -8.62
N LEU A 342 2.78 22.14 -9.80
CA LEU A 342 4.17 22.35 -10.22
C LEU A 342 4.61 23.78 -9.84
N PRO A 343 5.85 24.00 -9.38
CA PRO A 343 6.36 25.36 -9.32
C PRO A 343 6.18 25.95 -10.71
N LEU A 344 5.26 26.92 -10.81
CA LEU A 344 4.99 27.65 -12.04
C LEU A 344 6.34 28.07 -12.62
N LYS A 345 6.47 28.05 -13.96
CA LYS A 345 7.64 28.47 -14.77
C LYS A 345 8.39 29.72 -14.23
N HIS A 346 7.74 30.53 -13.40
CA HIS A 346 8.27 31.72 -12.75
C HIS A 346 9.27 31.48 -11.61
N GLN A 347 9.20 30.38 -10.84
CA GLN A 347 10.17 30.13 -9.75
C GLN A 347 11.44 29.42 -10.21
N ILE A 348 11.32 28.50 -11.17
CA ILE A 348 12.45 27.81 -11.80
C ILE A 348 12.90 28.70 -12.97
N GLY A 349 13.46 29.87 -12.65
CA GLY A 349 13.74 30.92 -13.65
C GLY A 349 14.47 30.38 -14.88
N LYS A 350 13.87 30.58 -16.07
CA LYS A 350 14.36 30.57 -17.48
C LYS A 350 15.60 29.73 -17.89
N ARG A 351 16.15 28.83 -17.07
CA ARG A 351 17.26 27.95 -17.44
C ARG A 351 16.67 26.66 -18.00
N ALA A 352 16.72 26.50 -19.32
CA ALA A 352 16.22 25.32 -20.03
C ALA A 352 16.70 23.98 -19.42
N ALA A 353 17.89 23.96 -18.82
CA ALA A 353 18.47 22.80 -18.16
C ALA A 353 17.69 22.30 -16.92
N SER A 354 17.15 23.19 -16.08
CA SER A 354 16.40 22.78 -14.87
C SER A 354 15.01 22.23 -15.21
N TYR A 355 14.32 22.85 -16.16
CA TYR A 355 13.03 22.36 -16.67
C TYR A 355 13.18 21.05 -17.45
N SER A 356 14.23 20.93 -18.28
CA SER A 356 14.57 19.68 -18.98
C SER A 356 14.92 18.57 -17.98
N GLY A 357 15.70 18.89 -16.93
CA GLY A 357 16.01 17.96 -15.85
C GLY A 357 14.75 17.45 -15.16
N TYR A 358 13.83 18.35 -14.80
CA TYR A 358 12.58 17.98 -14.13
C TYR A 358 11.71 17.05 -14.99
N LYS A 359 11.53 17.37 -16.29
CA LYS A 359 10.82 16.47 -17.23
C LYS A 359 11.46 15.08 -17.33
N LYS A 360 12.79 15.01 -17.29
CA LYS A 360 13.51 13.72 -17.33
C LYS A 360 13.23 12.87 -16.09
N LEU A 361 13.04 13.47 -14.91
CA LEU A 361 12.70 12.72 -13.70
C LEU A 361 11.34 12.02 -13.83
N PHE A 362 10.31 12.72 -14.32
CA PHE A 362 8.99 12.12 -14.53
C PHE A 362 8.96 11.12 -15.67
N LYS A 363 9.77 11.36 -16.72
CA LYS A 363 9.94 10.37 -17.79
C LYS A 363 10.47 9.04 -17.24
N VAL A 364 11.49 9.09 -16.37
CA VAL A 364 12.03 7.90 -15.69
C VAL A 364 10.96 7.19 -14.86
N ILE A 365 10.11 7.92 -14.11
CA ILE A 365 9.03 7.28 -13.35
C ILE A 365 8.08 6.51 -14.28
N ARG A 366 7.73 7.08 -15.43
CA ARG A 366 6.86 6.41 -16.40
C ARG A 366 7.52 5.18 -17.02
N GLU A 367 8.81 5.25 -17.32
CA GLU A 367 9.57 4.12 -17.88
C GLU A 367 9.78 2.99 -16.86
N CYS A 368 9.93 3.33 -15.58
CA CYS A 368 10.07 2.36 -14.48
C CYS A 368 8.75 2.10 -13.74
N ARG A 369 7.63 2.39 -14.41
CA ARG A 369 6.31 2.38 -13.79
C ARG A 369 5.99 1.06 -13.15
N GLU A 370 6.35 -0.04 -13.81
CA GLU A 370 5.86 -1.36 -13.43
C GLU A 370 6.66 -1.99 -12.28
N GLY A 371 7.90 -1.52 -12.09
CA GLY A 371 8.67 -1.62 -10.85
C GLY A 371 9.58 -2.85 -10.72
N ILE A 372 9.91 -3.52 -11.83
CA ILE A 372 10.90 -4.61 -11.91
C ILE A 372 11.79 -4.42 -13.14
#